data_AF-A0A438JEI5-F1
#
_entry.id   AF-A0A438JEI5-F1
#
_cell.length_a   1.000
_cell.length_b   1.000
_cell.length_c   1.000
_cell.angle_alpha   90.00
_cell.angle_beta   90.00
_cell.angle_gamma   90.00
#
_symmetry.space_group_name_H-M   'P 1'
#
loop_
_entity.id
_entity.type
_entity.pdbx_description
1 polymer ?
#
loop_
_entity_poly.entity_id
_entity_poly.type
_entity_poly.pdbx_seq_one_letter_code
_entity_poly.pdbx_strand_id
1 'polypeptide(L)'
;MHNPKEVYLQVANQVLKYLTGSSRKGILFKQGSRLVFKTYTDAHYAGSVVDRRSTIGYCTLLGGNLVTWRSKKQSLVARFSAEAEFRVMTQGVCELLWLNTILEDLKIKWDEPMRLY
;
A
#
# COMPACT_ATOMS: atom_id res chain seq x y z
N MET A 1 8.52 -11.76 -23.00
CA MET A 1 9.84 -11.10 -22.82
C MET A 1 10.56 -10.99 -24.17
N HIS A 2 10.04 -10.22 -25.14
CA HIS A 2 10.52 -10.32 -26.54
C HIS A 2 10.79 -8.99 -27.25
N ASN A 3 10.96 -7.89 -26.51
CA ASN A 3 11.49 -6.64 -27.07
C ASN A 3 11.99 -5.70 -25.94
N PRO A 4 13.21 -5.89 -25.41
CA PRO A 4 13.73 -5.05 -24.34
C PRO A 4 14.04 -3.65 -24.87
N LYS A 5 13.12 -2.71 -24.63
CA LYS A 5 13.33 -1.27 -24.88
C LYS A 5 14.27 -0.69 -23.83
N GLU A 6 15.09 0.27 -24.26
CA GLU A 6 16.04 0.99 -23.39
C GLU A 6 15.36 1.63 -22.16
N VAL A 7 14.12 2.09 -22.31
CA VAL A 7 13.28 2.61 -21.22
C VAL A 7 13.12 1.60 -20.07
N TYR A 8 12.96 0.31 -20.37
CA TYR A 8 12.82 -0.71 -19.31
C TYR A 8 14.13 -0.92 -18.55
N LEU A 9 15.26 -0.86 -19.24
CA LEU A 9 16.59 -0.94 -18.61
C LEU A 9 16.84 0.28 -17.71
N GLN A 10 16.45 1.47 -18.15
CA GLN A 10 16.56 2.70 -17.34
C GLN A 10 15.73 2.60 -16.05
N VAL A 11 14.48 2.15 -16.14
CA VAL A 11 13.62 1.94 -14.95
C VAL A 11 14.23 0.90 -14.02
N ALA A 12 14.71 -0.24 -14.54
CA ALA A 12 15.36 -1.27 -13.74
C ALA A 12 16.63 -0.73 -13.03
N ASN A 13 17.44 0.05 -13.73
CA ASN A 13 18.62 0.69 -13.15
C ASN A 13 18.25 1.72 -12.07
N GLN A 14 17.13 2.42 -12.20
CA GLN A 14 16.67 3.34 -11.17
C GLN A 14 16.21 2.61 -9.91
N VAL A 15 15.53 1.47 -10.05
CA VAL A 15 15.21 0.58 -8.93
C VAL A 15 16.49 0.07 -8.26
N LEU A 16 17.48 -0.38 -9.04
CA LEU A 16 18.77 -0.82 -8.50
C LEU A 16 19.48 0.30 -7.72
N LYS A 17 19.54 1.52 -8.27
CA LYS A 17 20.13 2.69 -7.57
C LYS A 17 19.43 2.95 -6.23
N TYR A 18 18.11 2.89 -6.20
CA TYR A 18 17.33 3.03 -4.96
C TYR A 18 17.69 1.95 -3.96
N LEU A 19 17.73 0.68 -4.37
CA LEU A 19 18.06 -0.45 -3.49
C LEU A 19 19.49 -0.35 -2.96
N THR A 20 20.47 -0.02 -3.80
CA THR A 20 21.86 0.15 -3.36
C THR A 20 22.01 1.30 -2.37
N GLY A 21 21.33 2.43 -2.62
CA GLY A 21 21.36 3.61 -1.75
C GLY A 21 20.56 3.46 -0.45
N SER A 22 19.65 2.48 -0.38
CA SER A 22 18.83 2.17 0.80
C SER A 22 19.20 0.84 1.47
N SER A 23 20.31 0.21 1.09
CA SER A 23 20.77 -1.09 1.60
C SER A 23 20.91 -1.19 3.13
N ARG A 24 21.11 -0.06 3.82
CA ARG A 24 21.18 0.03 5.30
C ARG A 24 19.89 0.52 5.95
N LYS A 25 18.86 0.84 5.16
CA LYS A 25 17.56 1.27 5.67
C LYS A 25 16.68 0.05 5.88
N GLY A 26 15.84 0.10 6.91
CA GLY A 26 14.90 -0.96 7.23
C GLY A 26 13.64 -0.40 7.88
N ILE A 27 12.67 -1.28 8.11
CA ILE A 27 11.46 -0.95 8.85
C ILE A 27 11.76 -1.13 10.34
N LEU A 28 11.59 -0.07 11.11
CA LEU A 28 11.87 -0.06 12.54
C LEU A 28 10.60 -0.34 13.32
N PHE A 29 10.58 -1.45 14.04
CA PHE A 29 9.53 -1.77 15.00
C PHE A 29 9.94 -1.30 16.39
N LYS A 30 9.07 -0.52 17.02
CA LYS A 30 9.25 -0.02 18.39
C LYS A 30 8.01 -0.30 19.20
N GLN A 31 8.19 -0.45 20.52
CA GLN A 31 7.05 -0.50 21.42
C GLN A 31 6.31 0.84 21.34
N GLY A 32 5.10 0.81 20.80
CA GLY A 32 4.22 1.97 20.74
C GLY A 32 3.63 2.24 22.12
N SER A 33 3.45 3.52 22.47
CA SER A 33 2.81 3.93 23.73
C SER A 33 1.30 3.65 23.74
N ARG A 34 0.67 3.66 22.56
CA ARG A 34 -0.75 3.36 22.38
C ARG A 34 -0.94 2.55 21.11
N LEU A 35 -1.69 1.46 21.19
CA LEU A 35 -2.15 0.76 20.00
C LEU A 35 -3.16 1.68 19.29
N VAL A 36 -2.84 2.15 18.09
CA VAL A 36 -3.69 2.99 17.22
C VAL A 36 -3.54 2.48 15.79
N PHE A 37 -4.66 2.16 15.12
CA PHE A 37 -4.66 1.88 13.69
C PHE A 37 -4.68 3.17 12.87
N LYS A 38 -3.75 3.26 11.93
CA LYS A 38 -3.74 4.28 10.88
C LYS A 38 -3.49 3.60 9.55
N THR A 39 -4.47 3.61 8.67
CA THR A 39 -4.32 3.12 7.30
C THR A 39 -4.25 4.30 6.36
N TYR A 40 -3.26 4.30 5.48
CA TYR A 40 -3.14 5.27 4.39
C TYR A 40 -3.44 4.55 3.09
N THR A 41 -4.19 5.22 2.22
CA THR A 41 -4.52 4.75 0.89
C THR A 41 -4.05 5.75 -0.15
N ASP A 42 -3.60 5.24 -1.31
CA ASP A 42 -3.16 6.08 -2.42
C ASP A 42 -3.43 5.39 -3.76
N ALA A 43 -3.86 6.16 -4.76
CA ALA A 43 -4.10 5.66 -6.10
C ALA A 43 -3.37 6.49 -7.16
N HIS A 44 -2.37 5.88 -7.79
CA HIS A 44 -1.77 6.42 -8.99
C HIS A 44 -2.67 6.15 -10.21
N TYR A 45 -3.57 7.08 -10.50
CA TYR A 45 -4.45 7.04 -11.67
C TYR A 45 -3.67 6.94 -12.99
N ALA A 46 -4.12 6.04 -13.88
CA ALA A 46 -3.59 5.87 -15.24
C ALA A 46 -2.05 5.83 -15.38
N GLY A 47 -1.34 5.32 -14.37
CA GLY A 47 0.12 5.38 -14.28
C GLY A 47 0.88 4.58 -15.34
N SER A 48 0.17 3.76 -16.12
CA SER A 48 0.72 3.03 -17.25
C SER A 48 0.18 3.62 -18.55
N VAL A 49 1.07 4.17 -19.37
CA VAL A 49 0.72 4.80 -20.66
C VAL A 49 0.10 3.79 -21.63
N VAL A 50 0.45 2.50 -21.50
CA VAL A 50 0.04 1.44 -22.43
C VAL A 50 -1.38 0.96 -22.17
N ASP A 51 -1.74 0.68 -20.91
CA ASP A 51 -3.03 0.08 -20.56
C ASP A 51 -3.94 1.01 -19.74
N ARG A 52 -3.46 2.21 -19.38
CA ARG A 52 -4.17 3.23 -18.57
C ARG A 52 -4.68 2.70 -17.22
N ARG A 53 -4.17 1.57 -16.75
CA ARG A 53 -4.59 0.98 -15.47
C ARG A 53 -3.91 1.71 -14.32
N SER A 54 -4.69 2.03 -13.30
CA SER A 54 -4.20 2.66 -12.08
C SER A 54 -3.41 1.67 -11.23
N THR A 55 -2.44 2.17 -10.49
CA THR A 55 -1.77 1.40 -9.42
C THR A 55 -2.28 1.93 -8.09
N ILE A 56 -2.79 1.04 -7.26
CA ILE A 56 -3.30 1.39 -5.94
C ILE A 56 -2.39 0.82 -4.87
N GLY A 57 -2.32 1.48 -3.74
CA GLY A 57 -1.60 1.00 -2.59
C GLY A 57 -2.25 1.39 -1.28
N TYR A 58 -1.99 0.59 -0.26
CA TYR A 58 -2.32 0.93 1.11
C TYR A 58 -1.20 0.52 2.05
N CYS A 59 -1.12 1.19 3.19
CA CYS A 59 -0.28 0.77 4.30
C CYS A 59 -0.99 1.02 5.63
N THR A 60 -0.96 0.02 6.50
CA THR A 60 -1.59 0.08 7.82
C THR A 60 -0.52 0.04 8.90
N LEU A 61 -0.54 1.06 9.75
CA LEU A 61 0.29 1.18 10.93
C LEU A 61 -0.51 0.80 12.18
N LEU A 62 0.08 0.01 13.07
CA LEU A 62 -0.41 -0.26 14.42
C LEU A 62 0.57 0.29 15.44
N GLY A 63 0.13 1.29 16.21
CA GLY A 63 0.98 1.92 17.24
C GLY A 63 2.26 2.55 16.68
N GLY A 64 2.22 2.99 15.42
CA GLY A 64 3.36 3.55 14.69
C GLY A 64 4.21 2.53 13.94
N ASN A 65 3.91 1.23 14.03
CA ASN A 65 4.63 0.17 13.32
C ASN A 65 3.87 -0.30 12.08
N LEU A 66 4.56 -0.52 10.97
CA LEU A 66 3.95 -1.02 9.74
C LEU A 66 3.59 -2.50 9.88
N VAL A 67 2.29 -2.82 9.89
CA VAL A 67 1.82 -4.21 10.04
C VAL A 67 1.41 -4.83 8.71
N THR A 68 0.77 -4.06 7.83
CA THR A 68 0.38 -4.55 6.50
C THR A 68 0.57 -3.45 5.46
N TRP A 69 0.90 -3.86 4.24
CA TRP A 69 1.00 -2.97 3.10
C TRP A 69 0.77 -3.74 1.81
N ARG A 70 0.33 -3.02 0.79
CA ARG A 70 0.19 -3.58 -0.55
C ARG A 70 0.36 -2.50 -1.58
N SER A 71 0.95 -2.86 -2.71
CA SER A 71 0.87 -2.09 -3.95
C SER A 71 0.46 -3.03 -5.06
N LYS A 72 -0.59 -2.68 -5.81
CA LYS A 72 -1.17 -3.53 -6.84
C LYS A 72 -1.67 -2.70 -8.02
N LYS A 73 -1.29 -3.12 -9.22
CA LYS A 73 -1.90 -2.63 -10.45
C LYS A 73 -3.33 -3.15 -10.57
N GLN A 74 -4.31 -2.27 -10.74
CA GLN A 74 -5.71 -2.64 -10.89
C GLN A 74 -5.93 -3.46 -12.16
N SER A 75 -6.86 -4.43 -12.12
CA SER A 75 -7.25 -5.20 -13.30
C SER A 75 -8.13 -4.40 -14.26
N LEU A 76 -8.94 -3.51 -13.70
CA LEU A 76 -9.87 -2.64 -14.42
C LEU A 76 -9.28 -1.25 -14.60
N VAL A 77 -9.65 -0.59 -15.70
CA VAL A 77 -9.29 0.80 -15.98
C VAL A 77 -10.34 1.69 -15.33
N ALA A 78 -9.92 2.54 -14.40
CA ALA A 78 -10.77 3.60 -13.85
C ALA A 78 -10.97 4.69 -14.91
N ARG A 79 -12.14 5.33 -14.92
CA ARG A 79 -12.44 6.44 -15.85
C ARG A 79 -12.02 7.80 -15.30
N PHE A 80 -11.91 7.89 -13.97
CA PHE A 80 -11.56 9.12 -13.25
C PHE A 80 -10.61 8.80 -12.09
N SER A 81 -9.81 9.78 -11.67
CA SER A 81 -8.96 9.65 -10.48
C SER A 81 -9.77 9.33 -9.24
N ALA A 82 -10.90 10.02 -9.02
CA ALA A 82 -11.80 9.78 -7.89
C ALA A 82 -12.30 8.33 -7.81
N GLU A 83 -12.54 7.68 -8.95
CA GLU A 83 -12.92 6.26 -8.99
C GLU A 83 -11.75 5.36 -8.55
N ALA A 84 -10.53 5.69 -8.97
CA ALA A 84 -9.34 4.95 -8.54
C ALA A 84 -9.10 5.11 -7.03
N GLU A 85 -9.29 6.31 -6.50
CA GLU A 85 -9.22 6.61 -5.05
C GLU A 85 -10.28 5.82 -4.27
N PHE A 86 -11.53 5.84 -4.72
CA PHE A 86 -12.61 5.09 -4.06
C PHE A 86 -12.33 3.58 -4.02
N ARG A 87 -11.78 3.04 -5.12
CA ARG A 87 -11.39 1.62 -5.18
C ARG A 87 -10.29 1.27 -4.19
N VAL A 88 -9.29 2.14 -3.98
CA VAL A 88 -8.24 1.86 -2.98
C VAL A 88 -8.75 2.03 -1.55
N MET A 89 -9.59 3.03 -1.28
CA MET A 89 -10.26 3.17 0.02
C MET A 89 -11.05 1.92 0.38
N THR A 90 -11.80 1.37 -0.58
CA THR A 90 -12.55 0.11 -0.39
C THR A 90 -11.61 -1.04 -0.01
N GLN A 91 -10.45 -1.17 -0.64
CA GLN A 91 -9.46 -2.19 -0.28
C GLN A 91 -8.85 -1.95 1.11
N GLY A 92 -8.54 -0.70 1.44
CA GLY A 92 -8.04 -0.33 2.77
C GLY A 92 -9.04 -0.67 3.88
N VAL A 93 -10.34 -0.47 3.65
CA VAL A 93 -11.40 -0.88 4.59
C VAL A 93 -11.48 -2.40 4.73
N CYS A 94 -11.44 -3.15 3.63
CA CYS A 94 -11.42 -4.62 3.69
C CYS A 94 -10.23 -5.15 4.50
N GLU A 95 -9.05 -4.55 4.32
CA GLU A 95 -7.86 -4.90 5.11
C GLU A 95 -8.05 -4.59 6.60
N LEU A 96 -8.61 -3.43 6.95
CA LEU A 96 -8.89 -3.06 8.33
C LEU A 96 -9.87 -4.03 9.00
N LEU A 97 -10.93 -4.43 8.29
CA LEU A 97 -11.89 -5.43 8.80
C LEU A 97 -11.23 -6.79 9.02
N TRP A 98 -10.35 -7.20 8.11
CA TRP A 98 -9.58 -8.43 8.25
C TRP A 98 -8.63 -8.38 9.46
N LEU A 99 -7.92 -7.26 9.65
CA LEU A 99 -7.09 -7.04 10.84
C LEU A 99 -7.89 -7.05 12.13
N ASN A 100 -9.09 -6.45 12.14
CA ASN A 100 -9.97 -6.50 13.30
C ASN A 100 -10.33 -7.95 13.66
N THR A 101 -10.63 -8.77 12.66
CA THR A 101 -10.92 -10.20 12.86
C THR A 101 -9.72 -10.93 13.50
N ILE A 102 -8.49 -10.63 13.06
CA ILE A 102 -7.27 -11.22 13.65
C ILE A 102 -7.11 -10.79 15.11
N LEU A 103 -7.39 -9.53 15.46
CA LEU A 103 -7.32 -9.08 16.85
C LEU A 103 -8.32 -9.81 17.74
N GLU A 104 -9.54 -10.01 17.25
CA GLU A 104 -10.59 -10.75 17.95
C GLU A 104 -10.19 -12.22 18.17
N ASP A 105 -9.57 -12.86 17.17
CA ASP A 105 -9.03 -14.23 17.28
C ASP A 105 -7.92 -14.30 18.34
N LEU A 106 -7.05 -13.29 18.39
CA LEU A 106 -5.99 -13.15 19.39
C LEU A 106 -6.49 -12.68 20.77
N LYS A 107 -7.81 -12.51 20.96
CA LYS A 107 -8.44 -12.04 22.20
C LYS A 107 -7.97 -10.64 22.63
N ILE A 108 -7.56 -9.81 21.67
CA ILE A 108 -7.21 -8.40 21.87
C ILE A 108 -8.46 -7.57 21.61
N LYS A 109 -9.01 -6.95 22.66
CA LYS A 109 -10.14 -6.02 22.49
C LYS A 109 -9.68 -4.72 21.83
N TRP A 110 -10.50 -4.24 20.90
CA TRP A 110 -10.24 -3.02 20.14
C TRP A 110 -11.47 -2.12 20.14
N ASP A 111 -11.43 -1.06 20.96
CA ASP A 111 -12.58 -0.15 21.14
C ASP A 111 -12.38 1.23 20.48
N GLU A 112 -11.21 1.47 19.88
CA GLU A 112 -10.87 2.75 19.24
C GLU A 112 -11.24 2.73 17.74
N PRO A 113 -11.53 3.88 17.11
CA PRO A 113 -11.80 3.92 15.67
C PRO A 113 -10.53 3.58 14.87
N MET A 114 -10.67 2.68 13.88
CA MET A 114 -9.63 2.44 12.88
C MET A 114 -9.67 3.55 11.83
N ARG A 115 -8.63 4.39 11.79
CA ARG A 115 -8.62 5.59 10.93
C ARG A 115 -8.08 5.27 9.55
N LEU A 116 -8.84 5.64 8.53
CA LEU A 116 -8.43 5.61 7.12
C LEU A 116 -8.09 7.03 6.67
N TYR A 117 -6.98 7.15 5.96
CA TYR A 117 -6.44 8.39 5.39
C TYR A 117 -6.21 8.23 3.89
#